data_AF-A0A969EFH9-F1
#
_entry.id   AF-A0A969EFH9-F1
#
_cell.length_a   1.000
_cell.length_b   1.000
_cell.length_c   1.000
_cell.angle_alpha   90.00
_cell.angle_beta   90.00
_cell.angle_gamma   90.00
#
_symmetry.space_group_name_H-M   'P 1'
#
loop_
_entity.id
_entity.type
_entity.pdbx_description
1 polymer ?
#
loop_
_entity_poly.entity_id
_entity_poly.type
_entity_poly.pdbx_seq_one_letter_code
_entity_poly.pdbx_strand_id
1 'polypeptide(L)'
;MEPQSPPPRSRYGFLTLPNYSAIAVSNAVEPLRMANRVVGQPVYEWAIVSLDGRPVPASNGLELSPTVALDKLGKVEILFVCGGIDVRAAVSAPLL
;
A
#
# COMPACT_ATOMS: atom_id res chain seq x y z
N MET A 1 -20.03 -27.55 -14.50
CA MET A 1 -19.79 -26.18 -14.02
C MET A 1 -18.92 -25.51 -15.07
N GLU A 2 -19.43 -24.48 -15.74
CA GLU A 2 -18.58 -23.64 -16.60
C GLU A 2 -17.48 -22.99 -15.75
N PRO A 3 -16.26 -22.83 -16.28
CA PRO A 3 -15.22 -22.06 -15.61
C PRO A 3 -15.70 -20.60 -15.51
N GLN A 4 -16.02 -20.18 -14.29
CA GLN A 4 -16.33 -18.79 -13.98
C GLN A 4 -15.10 -17.94 -14.35
N SER A 5 -15.31 -16.87 -15.12
CA SER A 5 -14.22 -15.96 -15.52
C SER A 5 -13.45 -15.49 -14.28
N PRO A 6 -12.11 -15.42 -14.32
CA PRO A 6 -11.34 -14.98 -13.17
C PRO A 6 -11.81 -13.58 -12.77
N PRO A 7 -11.98 -13.32 -11.46
CA PRO A 7 -12.39 -12.00 -11.01
C PRO A 7 -11.36 -10.95 -11.47
N PRO A 8 -11.80 -9.72 -11.80
CA PRO A 8 -10.89 -8.67 -12.22
C PRO A 8 -9.83 -8.43 -11.13
N ARG A 9 -8.59 -8.22 -11.57
CA ARG A 9 -7.43 -8.04 -10.69
C ARG A 9 -7.46 -6.63 -10.09
N SER A 10 -7.73 -6.52 -8.79
CA SER A 10 -7.81 -5.24 -8.10
C SER A 10 -6.43 -4.76 -7.64
N ARG A 11 -6.05 -3.53 -7.99
CA ARG A 11 -4.72 -2.99 -7.68
C ARG A 11 -4.78 -1.84 -6.67
N TYR A 12 -4.11 -2.00 -5.54
CA TYR A 12 -4.07 -1.02 -4.45
C TYR A 12 -2.69 -0.38 -4.28
N GLY A 13 -2.64 0.84 -3.73
CA GLY A 13 -1.41 1.52 -3.35
C GLY A 13 -1.35 1.75 -1.85
N PHE A 14 -0.16 1.65 -1.26
CA PHE A 14 0.10 1.98 0.14
C PHE A 14 1.14 3.09 0.21
N LEU A 15 0.68 4.35 0.32
CA LEU A 15 1.53 5.53 0.44
C LEU A 15 2.08 5.63 1.87
N THR A 16 3.36 5.29 2.07
CA THR A 16 4.02 5.34 3.37
C THR A 16 4.53 6.74 3.67
N LEU A 17 4.00 7.33 4.75
CA LEU A 17 4.48 8.60 5.29
C LEU A 17 5.60 8.35 6.32
N PRO A 18 6.47 9.33 6.60
CA PRO A 18 7.45 9.21 7.69
C PRO A 18 6.84 8.71 9.00
N ASN A 19 7.51 7.75 9.65
CA ASN A 19 7.06 7.12 10.91
C ASN A 19 5.70 6.42 10.86
N TYR A 20 5.31 5.91 9.69
CA TYR A 20 4.08 5.13 9.57
C TYR A 20 4.07 3.89 10.47
N SER A 21 2.86 3.41 10.79
CA SER A 21 2.68 2.18 11.56
C SER A 21 2.92 0.93 10.70
N ALA A 22 4.04 0.24 10.91
CA ALA A 22 4.35 -1.01 10.21
C ALA A 22 3.25 -2.07 10.40
N ILE A 23 2.71 -2.19 11.63
CA ILE A 23 1.64 -3.16 11.92
C ILE A 23 0.35 -2.82 11.19
N ALA A 24 0.01 -1.54 11.01
CA ALA A 24 -1.18 -1.14 10.27
C ALA A 24 -1.06 -1.49 8.79
N VAL A 25 0.10 -1.26 8.17
CA VAL A 25 0.36 -1.64 6.78
C VAL A 25 0.29 -3.16 6.62
N SER A 26 0.93 -3.93 7.49
CA SER A 26 0.86 -5.39 7.47
C SER A 26 -0.58 -5.89 7.60
N ASN A 27 -1.36 -5.34 8.53
CA ASN A 27 -2.76 -5.73 8.72
C ASN A 27 -3.66 -5.43 7.51
N ALA A 28 -3.28 -4.44 6.68
CA ALA A 28 -4.02 -4.13 5.46
C ALA A 28 -3.59 -5.02 4.27
N VAL A 29 -2.31 -5.40 4.19
CA VAL A 29 -1.77 -6.26 3.12
C VAL A 29 -2.12 -7.73 3.32
N GLU A 30 -2.05 -8.22 4.56
CA GLU A 30 -2.19 -9.65 4.86
C GLU A 30 -3.55 -10.25 4.44
N PRO A 31 -4.70 -9.57 4.60
CA PRO A 31 -5.97 -10.05 4.07
C PRO A 31 -5.96 -10.22 2.54
N LEU A 32 -5.36 -9.28 1.80
CA LEU A 32 -5.24 -9.36 0.34
C LEU A 32 -4.38 -10.55 -0.08
N ARG A 33 -3.25 -10.73 0.62
CA ARG A 33 -2.36 -11.87 0.41
C ARG A 33 -3.05 -13.20 0.72
N MET A 34 -3.84 -13.25 1.79
CA MET A 34 -4.60 -14.45 2.16
C MET A 34 -5.73 -14.74 1.16
N ALA A 35 -6.44 -13.72 0.69
CA ALA A 35 -7.45 -13.87 -0.36
C ALA A 35 -6.83 -14.45 -1.64
N ASN A 36 -5.68 -13.92 -2.09
CA ASN A 36 -4.94 -14.48 -3.21
C ASN A 36 -4.57 -15.96 -2.98
N ARG A 37 -4.16 -16.32 -1.76
CA ARG A 37 -3.83 -17.71 -1.40
C ARG A 37 -5.04 -18.63 -1.46
N VAL A 38 -6.19 -18.20 -0.95
CA VAL A 38 -7.43 -19.00 -0.93
C VAL A 38 -7.99 -19.17 -2.34
N VAL A 39 -7.93 -18.13 -3.17
CA VAL A 39 -8.39 -18.20 -4.57
C VAL A 39 -7.40 -18.97 -5.46
N GLY A 40 -6.12 -19.00 -5.08
CA GLY A 40 -5.05 -19.63 -5.89
C GLY A 40 -4.66 -18.81 -7.12
N GLN A 41 -5.07 -17.53 -7.17
CA GLN A 41 -4.79 -16.61 -8.27
C GLN A 41 -4.52 -15.19 -7.70
N PRO A 42 -3.73 -14.35 -8.40
CA PRO A 42 -3.39 -13.01 -7.91
C PRO A 42 -4.53 -12.01 -8.17
N VAL A 43 -5.66 -12.19 -7.50
CA VAL A 43 -6.87 -11.34 -7.65
C VAL A 43 -6.69 -9.95 -7.03
N TYR A 44 -5.74 -9.80 -6.12
CA TYR A 44 -5.26 -8.52 -5.59
C TYR A 44 -3.79 -8.30 -5.93
N GLU A 45 -3.48 -7.06 -6.30
CA GLU A 45 -2.13 -6.52 -6.42
C GLU A 45 -1.95 -5.33 -5.50
N TRP A 46 -0.72 -5.09 -5.08
CA TRP A 46 -0.39 -3.87 -4.35
C TRP A 46 0.99 -3.36 -4.68
N ALA A 47 1.19 -2.07 -4.45
CA ALA A 47 2.50 -1.41 -4.47
C ALA A 47 2.72 -0.64 -3.17
N ILE A 48 3.96 -0.67 -2.68
CA ILE A 48 4.43 0.25 -1.64
C ILE A 48 4.86 1.54 -2.34
N VAL A 49 4.39 2.67 -1.85
CA VAL A 49 4.49 3.95 -2.52
C VAL A 49 5.08 4.98 -1.58
N SER A 50 5.97 5.81 -2.07
CA SER A 50 6.39 7.04 -1.40
C SER A 50 6.30 8.22 -2.37
N LEU A 51 6.45 9.44 -1.87
CA LEU A 51 6.35 10.62 -2.73
C LEU A 51 7.41 10.64 -3.84
N ASP A 52 8.65 10.23 -3.51
CA ASP A 52 9.81 10.29 -4.41
C ASP A 52 10.33 8.91 -4.85
N GLY A 53 9.70 7.82 -4.39
CA GLY A 53 10.09 6.45 -4.69
C GLY A 53 11.20 5.89 -3.83
N ARG A 54 11.71 6.65 -2.84
CA ARG A 54 12.64 6.12 -1.84
C ARG A 54 11.86 5.40 -0.73
N PRO A 55 12.37 4.28 -0.20
CA PRO A 55 11.82 3.67 1.00
C PRO A 55 11.78 4.68 2.15
N VAL A 56 10.71 4.62 2.93
CA VAL A 56 10.50 5.49 4.10
C VAL A 56 10.54 4.60 5.33
N PRO A 57 11.26 4.97 6.41
CA PRO A 57 11.28 4.18 7.62
C PRO A 57 9.94 4.28 8.35
N ALA A 58 9.43 3.11 8.76
CA ALA A 58 8.32 3.01 9.69
C ALA A 58 8.73 3.46 11.10
N SER A 59 7.76 3.57 12.02
CA SER A 59 8.02 3.94 13.42
C SER A 59 8.96 2.99 14.19
N ASN A 60 9.21 1.79 13.65
CA ASN A 60 10.15 0.82 14.20
C ASN A 60 11.51 0.79 13.47
N GLY A 61 11.75 1.74 12.55
CA GLY A 61 12.99 1.86 11.78
C GLY A 61 13.13 0.91 10.59
N LEU A 62 12.16 0.02 10.34
CA LEU A 62 12.18 -0.85 9.17
C LEU A 62 11.63 -0.13 7.93
N GLU A 63 12.17 -0.49 6.77
CA GLU A 63 11.75 0.03 5.47
C GLU A 63 11.16 -1.08 4.61
N LEU A 64 10.16 -0.74 3.79
CA LEU A 64 9.53 -1.67 2.85
C LEU A 64 10.03 -1.40 1.43
N SER A 65 10.58 -2.43 0.79
CA SER A 65 11.09 -2.40 -0.58
C SER A 65 10.51 -3.56 -1.42
N PRO A 66 10.25 -3.39 -2.73
CA PRO A 66 10.51 -2.18 -3.52
C PRO A 66 9.47 -1.08 -3.25
N THR A 67 9.91 0.17 -3.38
CA THR A 67 9.05 1.37 -3.28
C THR A 67 8.94 2.04 -4.64
N VAL A 68 7.74 2.49 -5.00
CA VAL A 68 7.48 3.20 -6.26
C VAL A 68 7.14 4.66 -5.94
N ALA A 69 7.60 5.59 -6.77
CA ALA A 69 7.22 6.99 -6.65
C ALA A 69 5.73 7.18 -6.96
N LEU A 70 5.04 8.05 -6.22
CA LEU A 70 3.60 8.27 -6.37
C LEU A 70 3.21 8.68 -7.80
N ASP A 71 4.05 9.48 -8.47
CA ASP A 71 3.84 9.90 -9.86
C ASP A 71 4.07 8.77 -10.89
N LYS A 72 4.69 7.65 -10.48
CA LYS A 72 4.91 6.43 -11.29
C LYS A 72 3.99 5.27 -10.91
N LEU A 73 3.13 5.44 -9.90
CA LEU A 73 2.27 4.36 -9.41
C LEU A 73 1.33 3.82 -10.51
N GLY A 74 0.86 4.68 -11.42
CA GLY A 74 -0.20 4.36 -12.36
C GLY A 74 -1.57 4.27 -11.69
N LYS A 75 -2.57 3.71 -12.39
CA LYS A 75 -3.94 3.59 -11.86
C LYS A 75 -4.02 2.56 -10.74
N VAL A 76 -4.69 2.93 -9.66
CA VAL A 76 -5.09 2.05 -8.56
C VAL A 76 -6.57 2.29 -8.25
N GLU A 77 -7.23 1.27 -7.73
CA GLU A 77 -8.63 1.37 -7.27
C GLU A 77 -8.71 2.02 -5.89
N ILE A 78 -7.73 1.73 -5.03
CA ILE A 78 -7.64 2.29 -3.68
C ILE A 78 -6.19 2.73 -3.43
N LEU A 79 -6.02 3.93 -2.90
CA LEU A 79 -4.77 4.42 -2.34
C LEU A 79 -4.94 4.60 -0.83
N PHE A 80 -4.27 3.76 -0.05
CA PHE A 80 -4.15 3.94 1.40
C PHE A 80 -3.06 4.96 1.70
N VAL A 81 -3.37 5.93 2.57
CA VAL A 81 -2.35 6.84 3.13
C VAL A 81 -1.96 6.30 4.50
N CYS A 82 -0.74 5.79 4.59
CA CYS A 82 -0.23 5.08 5.75
C CYS A 82 0.53 6.06 6.65
N GLY A 83 -0.16 6.55 7.68
CA GLY A 83 0.42 7.37 8.75
C GLY A 83 0.82 6.56 9.98
N GLY A 84 1.30 7.27 11.00
CA GLY A 84 1.70 6.69 12.28
C GLY A 84 1.91 7.76 13.34
N ILE A 85 2.98 7.62 14.12
CA ILE A 85 3.32 8.58 15.17
C ILE A 85 3.67 9.91 14.52
N ASP A 86 3.19 11.02 15.10
CA ASP A 86 3.45 12.38 14.63
C ASP A 86 3.07 12.64 13.16
N VAL A 87 1.98 12.01 12.68
CA VAL A 87 1.50 12.17 11.29
C VAL A 87 1.30 13.63 10.87
N ARG A 88 1.04 14.55 11.80
CA ARG A 88 0.93 15.99 11.54
C ARG A 88 2.24 16.60 11.00
N ALA A 89 3.39 16.08 11.40
CA ALA A 89 4.70 16.49 10.88
C ALA A 89 5.00 15.89 9.50
N ALA A 90 4.23 14.88 9.07
CA ALA A 90 4.41 14.15 7.82
C ALA A 90 3.50 14.64 6.69
N VAL A 91 2.75 15.73 6.90
CA VAL A 91 1.84 16.33 5.91
C VAL A 91 2.24 17.77 5.60
N SER A 92 1.84 18.26 4.42
CA SER A 92 1.99 19.67 4.07
C SER A 92 1.02 20.55 4.84
N ALA A 93 1.22 21.87 4.75
CA ALA A 93 0.24 22.84 5.21
C ALA A 93 -1.14 22.59 4.57
N PRO A 94 -2.23 22.97 5.26
CA PRO A 94 -3.56 22.97 4.67
C PRO A 94 -3.56 23.75 3.34
N LEU A 95 -4.32 23.24 2.37
CA LEU A 95 -4.44 23.88 1.05
C LEU A 95 -5.48 25.02 1.02
N LEU A 96 -6.10 25.33 2.17
CA LEU A 96 -7.15 26.34 2.35
C LEU A 96 -6.86 27.23 3.56
#